data_AF-A0A9E5LQY6-F1
#
_entry.id   AF-A0A9E5LQY6-F1
#
_cell.length_a   1.000
_cell.length_b   1.000
_cell.length_c   1.000
_cell.angle_alpha   90.00
_cell.angle_beta   90.00
_cell.angle_gamma   90.00
#
_symmetry.space_group_name_H-M   'P 1'
#
loop_
_entity.id
_entity.type
_entity.pdbx_description
1 polymer ?
#
loop_
_entity_poly.entity_id
_entity_poly.type
_entity_poly.pdbx_seq_one_letter_code
_entity_poly.pdbx_strand_id
1 'polypeptide(L)'
;MPGGAGTLNPHINNEGKLQFDFAGNFLIRSRNRFCDSQFATASTNSTESPERMGALINDLGTRFPNAKICMVGTSRSTYSTMGLAEKFDGKINCIIHTASMNQIARFDTRKFKSRHLMVHHKNDPCHLTTYASTQSNHERYKTPLITM
;
A
#
# COMPACT_ATOMS: atom_id res chain seq x y z
N MET A 1 -5.09 -18.35 7.49
CA MET A 1 -3.84 -17.61 7.21
C MET A 1 -4.07 -16.13 7.47
N PRO A 2 -3.22 -15.41 8.20
CA PRO A 2 -3.25 -13.95 8.17
C PRO A 2 -2.87 -13.44 6.78
N GLY A 3 -3.64 -12.46 6.26
CA GLY A 3 -3.49 -11.91 4.90
C GLY A 3 -4.33 -12.63 3.84
N GLY A 4 -5.28 -11.91 3.24
CA GLY A 4 -6.06 -12.41 2.09
C GLY A 4 -5.25 -12.41 0.79
N ALA A 5 -5.81 -12.96 -0.29
CA ALA A 5 -5.16 -13.01 -1.61
C ALA A 5 -4.94 -11.63 -2.25
N GLY A 6 -5.51 -10.56 -1.68
CA GLY A 6 -5.45 -9.21 -2.28
C GLY A 6 -6.36 -9.04 -3.50
N THR A 7 -7.13 -10.07 -3.86
CA THR A 7 -8.17 -10.02 -4.89
C THR A 7 -9.42 -9.41 -4.28
N LEU A 8 -9.66 -8.13 -4.57
CA LEU A 8 -10.84 -7.39 -4.16
C LEU A 8 -12.00 -7.53 -5.15
N ASN A 9 -11.67 -7.77 -6.42
CA ASN A 9 -12.62 -7.83 -7.55
C ASN A 9 -13.66 -6.69 -7.53
N PRO A 10 -13.23 -5.42 -7.62
CA PRO A 10 -14.17 -4.30 -7.65
C PRO A 10 -15.06 -4.40 -8.87
N HIS A 11 -16.38 -4.46 -8.68
CA HIS A 11 -17.36 -4.53 -9.75
C HIS A 11 -18.62 -3.74 -9.39
N ILE A 12 -19.35 -3.31 -10.41
CA ILE A 12 -20.67 -2.72 -10.22
C ILE A 12 -21.69 -3.85 -10.22
N ASN A 13 -22.48 -3.97 -9.15
CA ASN A 13 -23.53 -4.98 -9.07
C ASN A 13 -24.77 -4.58 -9.89
N ASN A 14 -25.77 -5.46 -9.93
CA ASN A 14 -27.01 -5.23 -10.69
C ASN A 14 -27.82 -4.00 -10.23
N GLU A 15 -27.53 -3.45 -9.05
CA GLU A 15 -28.16 -2.22 -8.51
C GLU A 15 -27.34 -0.95 -8.80
N GLY A 16 -26.25 -1.05 -9.57
CA GLY A 16 -25.37 0.10 -9.86
C GLY A 16 -24.41 0.46 -8.72
N LYS A 17 -24.29 -0.38 -7.68
CA LYS A 17 -23.42 -0.12 -6.53
C LYS A 17 -22.05 -0.78 -6.71
N LEU A 18 -21.00 -0.06 -6.33
CA LEU A 18 -19.65 -0.61 -6.23
C LEU A 18 -19.56 -1.64 -5.11
N GLN A 19 -19.19 -2.86 -5.48
CA GLN A 19 -19.02 -4.00 -4.58
C GLN A 19 -17.59 -4.55 -4.68
N PHE A 20 -17.12 -5.13 -3.57
CA PHE A 20 -15.85 -5.84 -3.49
C PHE A 20 -16.12 -7.24 -2.94
N ASP A 21 -15.56 -8.27 -3.57
CA ASP A 21 -15.65 -9.66 -3.11
C ASP A 21 -14.98 -9.87 -1.75
N PHE A 22 -13.98 -9.05 -1.44
CA PHE A 22 -13.25 -9.09 -0.18
C PHE A 22 -13.36 -7.78 0.61
N ALA A 23 -14.60 -7.29 0.77
CA ALA A 23 -14.91 -6.05 1.49
C ALA A 23 -14.43 -6.03 2.96
N GLY A 24 -14.23 -7.20 3.57
CA GLY A 24 -13.66 -7.35 4.92
C GLY A 24 -12.16 -7.08 5.03
N ASN A 25 -11.44 -6.89 3.91
CA ASN A 25 -10.02 -6.58 3.91
C ASN A 25 -9.71 -5.30 4.71
N PHE A 26 -8.63 -5.32 5.50
CA PHE A 26 -8.25 -4.20 6.37
C PHE A 26 -8.26 -2.84 5.67
N LEU A 27 -7.50 -2.69 4.57
CA LEU A 27 -7.41 -1.40 3.86
C LEU A 27 -8.75 -0.97 3.27
N ILE A 28 -9.60 -1.92 2.89
CA ILE A 28 -10.93 -1.60 2.39
C ILE A 28 -11.82 -1.11 3.52
N ARG A 29 -11.83 -1.78 4.67
CA ARG A 29 -12.60 -1.32 5.83
C ARG A 29 -12.10 0.01 6.38
N SER A 30 -10.80 0.28 6.29
CA SER A 30 -10.21 1.52 6.79
C SER A 30 -10.16 2.63 5.76
N ARG A 31 -10.50 2.41 4.48
CA ARG A 31 -10.35 3.40 3.40
C ARG A 31 -10.98 4.75 3.74
N ASN A 32 -12.19 4.73 4.31
CA ASN A 32 -12.90 5.94 4.68
C ASN A 32 -12.25 6.72 5.83
N ARG A 33 -11.34 6.10 6.59
CA ARG A 33 -10.54 6.79 7.62
C ARG A 33 -9.42 7.62 7.03
N PHE A 34 -9.01 7.32 5.79
CA PHE A 34 -8.07 8.13 5.03
C PHE A 34 -8.77 9.22 4.21
N CYS A 35 -10.10 9.15 4.01
CA CYS A 35 -10.83 10.13 3.19
C CYS A 35 -11.32 11.29 4.06
N ASP A 36 -10.96 12.51 3.65
CA ASP A 36 -11.47 13.76 4.21
C ASP A 36 -11.49 14.84 3.12
N SER A 37 -11.55 16.13 3.48
CA SER A 37 -11.53 17.23 2.52
C SER A 37 -10.21 17.39 1.76
N GLN A 38 -9.14 16.73 2.20
CA GLN A 38 -7.79 16.80 1.62
C GLN A 38 -7.35 15.49 0.96
N PHE A 39 -7.95 14.36 1.33
CA PHE A 39 -7.55 13.04 0.86
C PHE A 39 -8.70 12.27 0.20
N ALA A 40 -8.39 11.60 -0.91
CA ALA A 40 -9.26 10.65 -1.59
C ALA A 40 -8.59 9.28 -1.68
N THR A 41 -9.37 8.20 -1.62
CA THR A 41 -8.86 6.83 -1.79
C THR A 41 -9.39 6.17 -3.04
N ALA A 42 -8.50 5.50 -3.78
CA ALA A 42 -8.84 4.50 -4.76
C ALA A 42 -8.39 3.11 -4.26
N SER A 43 -9.23 2.10 -4.45
CA SER A 43 -8.95 0.71 -4.05
C SER A 43 -8.88 -0.19 -5.28
N THR A 44 -7.87 -1.04 -5.34
CA THR A 44 -7.64 -1.97 -6.45
C THR A 44 -7.08 -3.30 -5.94
N ASN A 45 -7.14 -4.33 -6.77
CA ASN A 45 -6.49 -5.61 -6.46
C ASN A 45 -4.99 -5.39 -6.23
N SER A 46 -4.41 -6.20 -5.34
CA SER A 46 -2.95 -6.31 -5.26
C SER A 46 -2.43 -6.76 -6.62
N THR A 47 -1.37 -6.12 -7.11
CA THR A 47 -0.78 -6.41 -8.41
C THR A 47 0.68 -6.01 -8.40
N GLU A 48 1.51 -6.79 -9.07
CA GLU A 48 2.90 -6.42 -9.40
C GLU A 48 3.02 -5.91 -10.85
N SER A 49 1.93 -5.93 -11.64
CA SER A 49 1.92 -5.38 -13.00
C SER A 49 2.04 -3.85 -12.97
N PRO A 50 3.13 -3.29 -13.52
CA PRO A 50 3.28 -1.85 -13.66
C PRO A 50 2.26 -1.26 -14.63
N GLU A 51 1.79 -2.03 -15.63
CA GLU A 51 0.81 -1.57 -16.61
C GLU A 51 -0.54 -1.30 -15.93
N ARG A 52 -1.02 -2.25 -15.12
CA ARG A 52 -2.29 -2.11 -14.39
C ARG A 52 -2.24 -0.96 -13.39
N MET A 53 -1.14 -0.86 -12.64
CA MET A 53 -0.99 0.22 -11.67
C MET A 53 -0.78 1.58 -12.36
N GLY A 54 -0.06 1.60 -13.48
CA GLY A 54 0.18 2.81 -14.26
C GLY A 54 -1.10 3.38 -14.86
N ALA A 55 -1.99 2.51 -15.36
CA ALA A 55 -3.31 2.94 -15.83
C ALA A 55 -4.11 3.62 -14.72
N LEU A 56 -4.10 3.07 -13.50
CA LEU A 56 -4.78 3.68 -12.35
C LEU A 56 -4.14 5.01 -11.95
N ILE A 57 -2.81 5.07 -11.84
CA ILE A 57 -2.09 6.31 -11.49
C ILE A 57 -2.36 7.40 -12.53
N ASN A 58 -2.38 7.05 -13.82
CA ASN A 58 -2.65 8.00 -14.89
C ASN A 58 -4.10 8.52 -14.83
N ASP A 59 -5.09 7.64 -14.66
CA ASP A 59 -6.49 8.04 -14.50
C ASP A 59 -6.69 8.96 -13.28
N LEU A 60 -6.05 8.64 -12.15
CA LEU A 60 -6.06 9.50 -10.97
C LEU A 60 -5.39 10.85 -11.22
N GLY A 61 -4.26 10.86 -11.93
CA GLY A 61 -3.57 12.09 -12.33
C GLY A 61 -4.40 12.98 -13.25
N THR A 62 -5.19 12.40 -14.16
CA THR A 62 -6.12 13.16 -15.01
C THR A 62 -7.27 13.74 -14.21
N ARG A 63 -7.85 12.98 -13.27
CA ARG A 63 -8.98 13.44 -12.45
C ARG A 63 -8.56 14.45 -11.38
N PHE A 64 -7.33 14.33 -10.87
CA PHE A 64 -6.79 15.13 -9.78
C PHE A 64 -5.39 15.65 -10.11
N PRO A 65 -5.24 16.58 -11.07
CA PRO A 65 -3.94 16.97 -11.64
C PRO A 65 -2.94 17.55 -10.64
N ASN A 66 -3.42 18.12 -9.53
CA ASN A 66 -2.58 18.71 -8.50
C ASN A 66 -2.37 17.79 -7.28
N ALA A 67 -3.02 16.62 -7.25
CA ALA A 67 -2.96 15.73 -6.10
C ALA A 67 -1.59 15.05 -6.01
N LYS A 68 -1.12 14.87 -4.77
CA LYS A 68 0.01 13.99 -4.49
C LYS A 68 -0.49 12.56 -4.43
N ILE A 69 0.15 11.67 -5.17
CA ILE A 69 -0.27 10.26 -5.25
C ILE A 69 0.57 9.43 -4.30
N CYS A 70 -0.09 8.62 -3.48
CA CYS A 70 0.55 7.68 -2.58
C CYS A 70 -0.02 6.28 -2.76
N MET A 71 0.87 5.28 -2.78
CA MET A 71 0.49 3.87 -2.85
C MET A 71 0.55 3.26 -1.45
N VAL A 72 -0.50 2.53 -1.04
CA VAL A 72 -0.56 1.90 0.28
C VAL A 72 -0.75 0.40 0.13
N GLY A 73 0.07 -0.39 0.83
CA GLY A 73 -0.02 -1.85 0.87
C GLY A 73 -0.05 -2.38 2.30
N THR A 74 -0.83 -3.45 2.54
CA THR A 74 -0.89 -4.15 3.83
C THR A 74 -0.51 -5.61 3.68
N SER A 75 0.26 -6.17 4.62
CA SER A 75 0.58 -7.60 4.68
C SER A 75 1.17 -8.07 3.34
N ARG A 76 0.58 -9.05 2.67
CA ARG A 76 1.07 -9.59 1.39
C ARG A 76 1.25 -8.55 0.27
N SER A 77 0.53 -7.43 0.31
CA SER A 77 0.76 -6.34 -0.66
C SER A 77 2.11 -5.64 -0.47
N THR A 78 2.88 -5.99 0.56
CA THR A 78 4.30 -5.62 0.70
C THR A 78 5.11 -6.03 -0.54
N TYR A 79 4.84 -7.21 -1.11
CA TYR A 79 5.53 -7.66 -2.32
C TYR A 79 5.18 -6.76 -3.51
N SER A 80 3.90 -6.40 -3.65
CA SER A 80 3.44 -5.46 -4.67
C SER A 80 4.06 -4.06 -4.50
N THR A 81 4.06 -3.50 -3.30
CA THR A 81 4.64 -2.16 -3.06
C THR A 81 6.15 -2.14 -3.21
N MET A 82 6.86 -3.21 -2.83
CA MET A 82 8.31 -3.34 -3.07
C MET A 82 8.63 -3.50 -4.56
N GLY A 83 7.91 -4.38 -5.27
CA GLY A 83 8.15 -4.67 -6.69
C GLY A 83 7.83 -3.47 -7.60
N LEU A 84 6.83 -2.67 -7.23
CA LEU A 84 6.42 -1.49 -7.99
C LEU A 84 7.23 -0.23 -7.64
N ALA A 85 7.96 -0.21 -6.53
CA ALA A 85 8.65 0.99 -6.04
C ALA A 85 9.60 1.60 -7.09
N GLU A 86 10.44 0.76 -7.71
CA GLU A 86 11.40 1.23 -8.72
C GLU A 86 10.71 1.70 -10.00
N LYS A 87 9.59 1.09 -10.38
CA LYS A 87 8.86 1.43 -11.62
C LYS A 87 8.14 2.78 -11.53
N PHE A 88 7.73 3.17 -10.32
CA PHE A 88 7.02 4.41 -10.05
C PHE A 88 7.83 5.43 -9.26
N ASP A 89 9.14 5.21 -9.12
CA ASP A 89 10.00 6.16 -8.42
C ASP A 89 9.95 7.55 -9.08
N GLY A 90 9.65 8.58 -8.31
CA GLY A 90 9.47 9.96 -8.79
C GLY A 90 8.20 10.21 -9.62
N LYS A 91 7.43 9.17 -9.98
CA LYS A 91 6.11 9.30 -10.63
C LYS A 91 4.98 9.44 -9.61
N ILE A 92 5.16 8.85 -8.43
CA ILE A 92 4.28 9.02 -7.26
C ILE A 92 5.07 9.68 -6.14
N ASN A 93 4.36 10.20 -5.14
CA ASN A 93 4.98 10.96 -4.05
C ASN A 93 5.36 10.11 -2.86
N CYS A 94 4.60 9.04 -2.60
CA CYS A 94 4.94 8.14 -1.52
C CYS A 94 4.46 6.70 -1.67
N ILE A 95 5.11 5.80 -0.93
CA ILE A 95 4.72 4.40 -0.79
C ILE A 95 4.68 4.08 0.71
N ILE A 96 3.52 3.66 1.19
CA ILE A 96 3.25 3.35 2.59
C ILE A 96 3.10 1.83 2.73
N HIS A 97 3.96 1.24 3.55
CA HIS A 97 4.02 -0.18 3.83
C HIS A 97 3.46 -0.43 5.23
N THR A 98 2.38 -1.20 5.33
CA THR A 98 1.68 -1.43 6.61
C THR A 98 1.62 -2.91 6.96
N ALA A 99 1.84 -3.25 8.23
CA ALA A 99 1.87 -4.65 8.69
C ALA A 99 2.65 -5.56 7.72
N SER A 100 3.86 -5.14 7.36
CA SER A 100 4.58 -5.64 6.19
C SER A 100 5.12 -7.05 6.36
N MET A 101 5.22 -7.79 5.26
CA MET A 101 5.89 -9.10 5.24
C MET A 101 7.36 -8.97 5.68
N ASN A 102 7.90 -9.98 6.36
CA ASN A 102 9.26 -9.96 6.92
C ASN A 102 10.36 -9.57 5.91
N GLN A 103 10.14 -9.80 4.62
CA GLN A 103 11.04 -9.41 3.52
C GLN A 103 11.31 -7.90 3.45
N ILE A 104 10.43 -7.07 4.02
CA ILE A 104 10.64 -5.61 4.12
C ILE A 104 11.97 -5.28 4.80
N ALA A 105 12.49 -6.14 5.70
CA ALA A 105 13.77 -5.94 6.39
C ALA A 105 14.96 -5.67 5.45
N ARG A 106 14.89 -6.14 4.19
CA ARG A 106 15.96 -6.03 3.19
C ARG A 106 15.70 -4.95 2.12
N PHE A 107 14.58 -4.24 2.21
CA PHE A 107 14.18 -3.27 1.21
C PHE A 107 14.87 -1.91 1.44
N ASP A 108 15.95 -1.65 0.69
CA ASP A 108 16.68 -0.38 0.78
C ASP A 108 15.92 0.75 0.07
N THR A 109 15.38 1.68 0.86
CA THR A 109 14.60 2.80 0.32
C THR A 109 15.42 4.04 -0.01
N ARG A 110 16.71 4.08 0.33
CA ARG A 110 17.52 5.31 0.31
C ARG A 110 17.76 5.85 -1.11
N LYS A 111 17.65 4.99 -2.13
CA LYS A 111 17.85 5.36 -3.53
C LYS A 111 16.61 6.00 -4.20
N PHE A 112 15.43 5.92 -3.57
CA PHE A 112 14.19 6.35 -4.19
C PHE A 112 13.94 7.85 -3.98
N LYS A 113 13.45 8.52 -5.03
CA LYS A 113 12.90 9.87 -4.98
C LYS A 113 11.54 9.92 -4.29
N SER A 114 10.72 8.89 -4.51
CA SER A 114 9.46 8.68 -3.80
C SER A 114 9.74 8.47 -2.31
N ARG A 115 8.92 9.05 -1.43
CA ARG A 115 9.08 8.86 0.02
C ARG A 115 8.51 7.50 0.44
N HIS A 116 9.21 6.83 1.33
CA HIS A 116 8.75 5.57 1.91
C HIS A 116 8.39 5.75 3.38
N LEU A 117 7.29 5.15 3.81
CA LEU A 117 6.86 5.12 5.20
C LEU A 117 6.48 3.70 5.58
N MET A 118 6.93 3.24 6.73
CA MET A 118 6.49 2.01 7.35
C MET A 118 5.56 2.33 8.52
N VAL A 119 4.45 1.61 8.64
CA VAL A 119 3.52 1.72 9.77
C VAL A 119 3.26 0.31 10.31
N HIS A 120 3.62 0.05 11.56
CA HIS A 120 3.60 -1.31 12.09
C HIS A 120 3.27 -1.33 13.57
N HIS A 121 2.39 -2.24 13.97
CA HIS A 121 2.04 -2.43 15.38
C HIS A 121 3.14 -3.23 16.08
N LYS A 122 3.62 -2.78 17.24
CA LYS A 122 4.72 -3.42 18.00
C LYS A 122 4.40 -4.87 18.35
N ASN A 123 3.13 -5.15 18.62
CA ASN A 123 2.63 -6.46 19.00
C ASN A 123 1.87 -7.16 17.85
N ASP A 124 2.25 -6.92 16.58
CA ASP A 124 1.66 -7.67 15.46
C ASP A 124 1.84 -9.19 15.70
N PRO A 125 0.75 -9.96 15.93
CA PRO A 125 0.85 -11.37 16.31
C PRO A 125 1.20 -12.29 15.11
N CYS A 126 1.21 -11.75 13.89
CA CYS A 126 1.47 -12.52 12.70
C CYS A 126 2.99 -12.74 12.52
N HIS A 127 3.42 -14.00 12.64
CA HIS A 127 4.83 -14.39 12.47
C HIS A 127 5.41 -14.10 11.06
N LEU A 128 4.56 -13.83 10.07
CA LEU A 128 4.98 -13.44 8.71
C LEU A 128 5.14 -11.92 8.55
N THR A 129 4.62 -11.13 9.49
CA THR A 129 4.63 -9.66 9.47
C THR A 129 5.17 -9.11 10.79
N THR A 130 6.34 -9.59 11.20
CA THR A 130 6.92 -9.25 12.51
C THR A 130 7.33 -7.78 12.57
N TYR A 131 7.05 -7.13 13.71
CA TYR A 131 7.55 -5.78 13.99
C TYR A 131 9.09 -5.70 13.87
N ALA A 132 9.79 -6.73 14.33
CA ALA A 132 11.24 -6.82 14.27
C ALA A 132 11.81 -6.65 12.85
N SER A 133 11.11 -7.15 11.82
CA SER A 133 11.55 -6.98 10.43
C SER A 133 11.48 -5.52 9.97
N THR A 134 10.39 -4.83 10.33
CA THR A 134 10.20 -3.41 10.05
C THR A 134 11.17 -2.53 10.84
N GLN A 135 11.39 -2.86 12.12
CA GLN A 135 12.39 -2.21 12.95
C GLN A 135 13.81 -2.37 12.38
N SER A 136 14.17 -3.57 11.93
CA SER A 136 15.47 -3.83 11.30
C SER A 136 15.66 -3.00 10.02
N ASN A 137 14.61 -2.86 9.19
CA ASN A 137 14.65 -1.98 8.03
C ASN A 137 14.92 -0.52 8.45
N HIS A 138 14.17 -0.02 9.43
CA HIS A 138 14.33 1.34 9.94
C HIS A 138 15.75 1.58 10.47
N GLU A 139 16.28 0.66 11.28
CA GLU A 139 17.62 0.79 11.84
C GLU A 139 18.70 0.80 10.76
N ARG A 140 18.57 -0.06 9.75
CA ARG A 140 19.56 -0.24 8.67
C ARG A 140 19.50 0.85 7.59
N TYR A 141 18.31 1.14 7.08
CA TYR A 141 18.10 2.01 5.92
C TYR A 141 17.54 3.38 6.29
N LYS A 142 17.18 3.60 7.56
CA LYS A 142 16.57 4.84 8.06
C LYS A 142 15.24 5.19 7.38
N THR A 143 14.56 4.19 6.81
CA THR A 143 13.17 4.34 6.34
C THR A 143 12.29 4.79 7.51
N PRO A 144 11.54 5.90 7.40
CA PRO A 144 10.64 6.35 8.45
C PRO A 144 9.70 5.24 8.93
N LEU A 145 9.57 5.11 10.24
CA LEU A 145 8.73 4.11 10.90
C LEU A 145 7.81 4.79 11.92
N ILE A 146 6.51 4.55 11.79
CA ILE A 146 5.52 4.81 12.83
C ILE A 146 5.17 3.49 13.51
N THR A 147 5.40 3.43 14.81
CA THR A 147 5.05 2.28 15.65
C THR A 147 3.77 2.59 16.41
N MET A 148 2.86 1.60 16.45
CA MET A 148 1.65 1.64 17.30
C MET A 148 1.66 0.52 18.33
#